data_AF-A0A7Z0VKG8-F1
#
_entry.id   AF-A0A7Z0VKG8-F1
#
_cell.length_a   1.000
_cell.length_b   1.000
_cell.length_c   1.000
_cell.angle_alpha   90.00
_cell.angle_beta   90.00
_cell.angle_gamma   90.00
#
_symmetry.space_group_name_H-M   'P 1'
#
loop_
_entity.id
_entity.type
_entity.pdbx_description
1 polymer ?
#
loop_
_entity_poly.entity_id
_entity_poly.type
_entity_poly.pdbx_seq_one_letter_code
_entity_poly.pdbx_strand_id
1 'polypeptide(L)'
;MHDMNPDDIVGEYREHTLTFQDGTSRHVLVTDIESPYPDGRLIVSRTDPAGIITQVNHSFVEMAVYSEEELLGQPHHILRHPDMPPAAFKDLWDTVQKGEKWHGYVKNLRKDGGFYWVLATVIPNVRNGKITGYTSVRRKPARRKVEECIKTYPTLF
;
A
#
# COMPACT_ATOMS: atom_id res chain seq x y z
N MET A 1 0.37 10.97 10.04
CA MET A 1 0.23 11.01 8.58
C MET A 1 -0.40 12.33 8.17
N HIS A 2 0.19 13.03 7.20
CA HIS A 2 -0.30 14.32 6.72
C HIS A 2 -1.04 14.16 5.40
N ASP A 3 -1.86 15.16 5.09
CA ASP A 3 -2.48 15.31 3.78
C ASP A 3 -1.41 15.51 2.70
N MET A 4 -1.78 15.22 1.45
CA MET A 4 -0.89 15.43 0.31
C MET A 4 -0.80 16.92 -0.03
N ASN A 5 0.39 17.38 -0.41
CA ASN A 5 0.63 18.76 -0.83
C ASN A 5 0.48 18.86 -2.35
N PRO A 6 -0.37 19.78 -2.88
CA PRO A 6 -0.46 20.05 -4.32
C PRO A 6 0.89 20.31 -5.01
N ASP A 7 1.86 20.92 -4.32
CA ASP A 7 3.19 21.22 -4.87
C ASP A 7 4.01 19.96 -5.18
N ASP A 8 3.70 18.83 -4.55
CA ASP A 8 4.36 17.55 -4.79
C ASP A 8 3.76 16.82 -6.01
N ILE A 9 2.60 17.25 -6.51
CA ILE A 9 1.80 16.48 -7.47
C ILE A 9 2.23 16.76 -8.91
N VAL A 10 2.43 15.68 -9.68
CA VAL A 10 2.83 15.76 -11.08
C VAL A 10 1.61 15.58 -11.99
N GLY A 11 1.18 16.64 -12.66
CA GLY A 11 0.10 16.62 -13.65
C GLY A 11 -1.29 16.91 -13.06
N GLU A 12 -2.33 16.66 -13.85
CA GLU A 12 -3.71 16.84 -13.40
C GLU A 12 -4.09 15.80 -12.34
N TYR A 13 -4.76 16.26 -11.27
CA TYR A 13 -5.14 15.42 -10.15
C TYR A 13 -6.60 15.55 -9.76
N ARG A 14 -7.08 14.54 -9.02
CA ARG A 14 -8.37 14.51 -8.35
C ARG A 14 -8.18 14.42 -6.84
N GLU A 15 -9.12 15.01 -6.12
CA GLU A 15 -9.12 15.05 -4.67
C GLU A 15 -9.99 13.94 -4.09
N HIS A 16 -9.50 13.27 -3.05
CA HIS A 16 -10.26 12.29 -2.29
C HIS A 16 -9.99 12.42 -0.79
N THR A 17 -11.01 12.16 0.02
CA THR A 17 -10.84 11.98 1.46
C THR A 17 -10.92 10.50 1.78
N LEU A 18 -9.83 9.93 2.27
CA LEU A 18 -9.80 8.56 2.79
C LEU A 18 -10.18 8.57 4.27
N THR A 19 -11.09 7.68 4.66
CA THR A 19 -11.38 7.38 6.06
C THR A 19 -10.84 5.99 6.41
N PHE A 20 -10.13 5.89 7.52
CA PHE A 20 -9.51 4.67 8.01
C PHE A 20 -10.31 4.07 9.17
N GLN A 21 -10.03 2.80 9.50
CA GLN A 21 -10.77 2.06 10.53
C GLN A 21 -10.59 2.64 11.94
N ASP A 22 -9.49 3.34 12.19
CA ASP A 22 -9.22 4.03 13.46
C ASP A 22 -9.94 5.38 13.57
N GLY A 23 -10.78 5.74 12.57
CA GLY A 23 -11.51 7.00 12.52
C GLY A 23 -10.68 8.18 12.00
N THR A 24 -9.39 8.00 11.74
CA THR A 24 -8.58 9.03 11.11
C THR A 24 -8.96 9.20 9.64
N SER A 25 -8.64 10.38 9.10
CA SER A 25 -8.83 10.66 7.69
C SER A 25 -7.60 11.31 7.10
N ARG A 26 -7.49 11.25 5.77
CA ARG A 26 -6.43 11.89 5.01
C ARG A 26 -6.97 12.39 3.69
N HIS A 27 -6.67 13.64 3.37
CA HIS A 27 -6.86 14.21 2.06
C HIS A 27 -5.73 13.78 1.12
N VAL A 28 -6.10 13.15 0.02
CA VAL A 28 -5.15 12.62 -0.98
C VAL A 28 -5.45 13.20 -2.36
N LEU A 29 -4.38 13.43 -3.11
CA LEU A 29 -4.40 13.94 -4.47
C LEU A 29 -3.92 12.82 -5.38
N VAL A 30 -4.72 12.43 -6.36
CA VAL A 30 -4.44 11.27 -7.20
C VAL A 30 -4.41 11.65 -8.68
N THR A 31 -3.41 11.15 -9.39
CA THR A 31 -3.25 11.29 -10.84
C THR A 31 -3.44 9.93 -11.51
N ASP A 32 -3.65 9.92 -12.82
CA ASP A 32 -3.75 8.68 -13.60
C ASP A 32 -2.39 8.16 -14.10
N ILE A 33 -1.28 8.68 -13.54
CA ILE A 33 0.07 8.32 -13.95
C ILE A 33 0.50 7.03 -13.25
N GLU A 34 0.49 5.92 -13.99
CA GLU A 34 1.07 4.65 -13.54
C GLU A 34 2.59 4.67 -13.67
N SER A 35 3.30 4.40 -12.57
CA SER A 35 4.72 4.10 -12.56
C SER A 35 4.95 2.59 -12.69
N PRO A 36 5.61 2.12 -13.75
CA PRO A 36 5.87 0.69 -13.95
C PRO A 36 6.69 0.10 -12.80
N TYR A 37 6.34 -1.11 -12.40
CA TYR A 37 7.12 -1.84 -11.41
C TYR A 37 8.52 -2.19 -11.97
N PRO A 38 9.62 -1.87 -11.26
CA PRO A 38 10.97 -2.05 -11.75
C PRO A 38 11.35 -3.53 -11.86
N ASP A 39 11.99 -3.90 -12.97
CA ASP A 39 12.44 -5.26 -13.21
C ASP A 39 13.57 -5.68 -12.27
N GLY A 40 13.55 -6.95 -11.83
CA GLY A 40 14.58 -7.52 -10.97
C GLY A 40 14.61 -6.98 -9.53
N ARG A 41 13.70 -6.10 -9.14
CA ARG A 41 13.61 -5.55 -7.78
C ARG A 41 12.48 -6.19 -6.98
N LEU A 42 12.62 -6.17 -5.66
CA LEU A 42 11.57 -6.49 -4.71
C LEU A 42 11.33 -5.28 -3.82
N ILE A 43 10.07 -4.99 -3.52
CA ILE A 43 9.72 -3.99 -2.50
C ILE A 43 9.44 -4.76 -1.22
N VAL A 44 10.11 -4.36 -0.14
CA VAL A 44 10.01 -5.02 1.17
C VAL A 44 9.74 -3.98 2.23
N SER A 45 8.79 -4.28 3.12
CA SER A 45 8.63 -3.56 4.38
C SER A 45 8.30 -4.49 5.53
N ARG A 46 8.59 -4.01 6.73
CA ARG A 46 8.15 -4.62 7.99
C ARG A 46 7.30 -3.63 8.76
N THR A 47 6.32 -4.14 9.48
CA THR A 47 5.51 -3.38 10.41
C THR A 47 5.53 -4.02 11.79
N ASP A 48 5.10 -3.26 12.80
CA ASP A 48 4.65 -3.80 14.08
C ASP A 48 3.25 -4.47 13.94
N PRO A 49 2.66 -5.03 15.01
CA PRO A 49 1.33 -5.65 14.97
C PRO A 49 0.18 -4.68 14.66
N ALA A 50 0.37 -3.37 14.88
CA ALA A 50 -0.61 -2.33 14.56
C ALA A 50 -0.52 -1.88 13.09
N GLY A 51 0.44 -2.39 12.32
CA GLY A 51 0.64 -2.01 10.92
C GLY A 51 1.50 -0.74 10.75
N ILE A 52 2.18 -0.29 11.79
CA ILE A 52 3.11 0.84 11.73
C ILE A 52 4.43 0.36 11.12
N ILE A 53 4.90 1.07 10.10
CA ILE A 53 6.12 0.74 9.36
C ILE A 53 7.33 0.88 10.29
N THR A 54 8.10 -0.20 10.41
CA THR A 54 9.34 -0.25 11.21
C THR A 54 10.58 -0.37 10.36
N GLN A 55 10.46 -0.88 9.12
CA GLN A 55 11.56 -1.01 8.17
C GLN A 55 11.04 -0.95 6.74
N VAL A 56 11.82 -0.34 5.85
CA VAL A 56 11.61 -0.32 4.40
C VAL A 56 12.93 -0.60 3.70
N ASN A 57 12.87 -1.08 2.45
CA ASN A 57 14.06 -1.15 1.61
C ASN A 57 14.09 0.01 0.61
N HIS A 58 15.25 0.21 -0.03
CA HIS A 58 15.45 1.28 -1.01
C HIS A 58 14.41 1.28 -2.13
N SER A 59 14.01 0.10 -2.64
CA SER A 59 12.99 0.01 -3.68
C SER A 59 11.60 0.48 -3.22
N PHE A 60 11.27 0.38 -1.93
CA PHE A 60 10.05 0.98 -1.39
C PHE A 60 10.14 2.50 -1.52
N VAL A 61 11.19 3.09 -0.96
CA VAL A 61 11.44 4.54 -0.90
C VAL A 61 11.35 5.15 -2.31
N GLU A 62 12.09 4.58 -3.27
CA GLU A 62 12.07 5.02 -4.66
C GLU A 62 10.68 4.90 -5.30
N MET A 63 10.00 3.76 -5.13
CA MET A 63 8.72 3.52 -5.80
C MET A 63 7.59 4.38 -5.24
N ALA A 64 7.61 4.65 -3.95
CA ALA A 64 6.59 5.42 -3.25
C ALA A 64 6.83 6.94 -3.30
N VAL A 65 8.05 7.37 -3.67
CA VAL A 65 8.47 8.79 -3.74
C VAL A 65 8.41 9.46 -2.37
N TYR A 66 8.62 8.68 -1.32
CA TYR A 66 8.79 9.17 0.05
C TYR A 66 10.23 8.96 0.46
N SER A 67 10.75 9.81 1.35
CA SER A 67 11.98 9.49 2.06
C SER A 67 11.76 8.34 3.05
N GLU A 68 12.84 7.71 3.52
CA GLU A 68 12.73 6.68 4.54
C GLU A 68 12.15 7.26 5.85
N GLU A 69 12.59 8.46 6.22
CA GLU A 69 12.14 9.18 7.41
C GLU A 69 10.64 9.52 7.37
N GLU A 70 10.11 9.81 6.17
CA GLU A 70 8.67 10.03 5.98
C GLU A 70 7.85 8.75 6.12
N LEU A 71 8.45 7.58 5.87
CA LEU A 71 7.78 6.27 5.93
C LEU A 71 7.85 5.64 7.32
N LEU A 72 8.99 5.73 8.00
CA LEU A 72 9.19 5.11 9.30
C LEU A 72 8.23 5.71 10.35
N GLY A 73 7.58 4.84 11.12
CA GLY A 73 6.60 5.25 12.12
C GLY A 73 5.23 5.63 11.55
N GLN A 74 5.04 5.62 10.23
CA GLN A 74 3.70 5.81 9.63
C GLN A 74 2.94 4.49 9.51
N PRO A 75 1.60 4.52 9.58
CA PRO A 75 0.80 3.35 9.23
C PRO A 75 1.00 2.98 7.75
N HIS A 76 1.01 1.67 7.46
CA HIS A 76 1.25 1.19 6.08
C HIS A 76 0.21 1.71 5.07
N HIS A 77 -0.98 2.08 5.53
CA HIS A 77 -2.03 2.68 4.72
C HIS A 77 -1.71 4.11 4.22
N ILE A 78 -0.53 4.68 4.50
CA ILE A 78 -0.03 5.89 3.83
C ILE A 78 0.02 5.76 2.30
N LEU A 79 0.17 4.53 1.81
CA LEU A 79 0.14 4.22 0.38
C LEU A 79 -1.26 3.87 -0.14
N ARG A 80 -2.31 3.99 0.68
CA ARG A 80 -3.65 3.56 0.27
C ARG A 80 -4.14 4.43 -0.87
N HIS A 81 -4.42 3.79 -2.00
CA HIS A 81 -5.09 4.43 -3.12
C HIS A 81 -6.62 4.38 -2.93
N PRO A 82 -7.39 5.44 -3.27
CA PRO A 82 -8.85 5.45 -3.15
C PRO A 82 -9.54 4.31 -3.92
N ASP A 83 -9.04 3.95 -5.11
CA ASP A 83 -9.55 2.81 -5.90
C ASP A 83 -9.35 1.42 -5.26
N MET A 84 -8.66 1.31 -4.13
CA MET A 84 -8.55 0.03 -3.44
C MET A 84 -9.78 -0.24 -2.55
N PRO A 85 -10.56 -1.30 -2.82
CA PRO A 85 -11.80 -1.54 -2.11
C PRO A 85 -11.56 -1.90 -0.64
N PRO A 86 -12.43 -1.47 0.29
CA PRO A 86 -12.35 -1.85 1.70
C PRO A 86 -12.30 -3.37 1.91
N ALA A 87 -13.00 -4.13 1.07
CA ALA A 87 -13.03 -5.60 1.10
C ALA A 87 -11.64 -6.23 0.98
N ALA A 88 -10.74 -5.68 0.15
CA ALA A 88 -9.38 -6.21 -0.01
C ALA A 88 -8.55 -6.03 1.27
N PHE A 89 -8.71 -4.92 1.98
CA PHE A 89 -8.03 -4.69 3.26
C PHE A 89 -8.64 -5.51 4.39
N LYS A 90 -9.97 -5.70 4.38
CA LYS A 90 -10.63 -6.59 5.32
C LYS A 90 -10.08 -8.02 5.19
N ASP A 91 -10.02 -8.54 3.96
CA ASP A 91 -9.45 -9.86 3.66
C ASP A 91 -7.99 -9.99 4.10
N LEU A 92 -7.17 -8.96 3.86
CA LEU A 92 -5.80 -8.90 4.38
C LEU A 92 -5.74 -9.06 5.88
N TRP A 93 -6.47 -8.25 6.64
CA TRP A 93 -6.44 -8.26 8.10
C TRP A 93 -7.00 -9.56 8.68
N ASP A 94 -8.15 -10.02 8.17
CA ASP A 94 -8.77 -11.27 8.56
C ASP A 94 -7.84 -12.48 8.35
N THR A 95 -6.98 -12.42 7.32
CA THR A 95 -6.01 -13.49 7.01
C THR A 95 -4.80 -13.40 7.93
N VAL A 96 -4.11 -12.26 7.97
CA VAL A 96 -2.82 -12.17 8.68
C VAL A 96 -2.96 -12.25 10.20
N GLN A 97 -4.10 -11.82 10.75
CA GLN A 97 -4.38 -11.93 12.18
C GLN A 97 -4.63 -13.37 12.63
N LYS A 98 -5.02 -14.27 11.71
CA LYS A 98 -5.10 -15.72 11.97
C LYS A 98 -3.74 -16.42 11.93
N GLY A 99 -2.66 -15.69 11.65
CA GLY A 99 -1.34 -16.27 11.44
C GLY A 99 -1.12 -16.81 10.02
N GLU A 100 -2.04 -16.53 9.10
CA GLU A 100 -1.98 -17.01 7.71
C GLU A 100 -1.29 -16.00 6.79
N LYS A 101 -0.78 -16.47 5.65
CA LYS A 101 -0.15 -15.62 4.64
C LYS A 101 -1.22 -15.07 3.70
N TRP A 102 -1.22 -13.76 3.51
CA TRP A 102 -2.11 -13.10 2.56
C TRP A 102 -1.42 -12.80 1.23
N HIS A 103 -2.16 -12.89 0.13
CA HIS A 103 -1.71 -12.50 -1.20
C HIS A 103 -2.77 -11.67 -1.92
N GLY A 104 -2.35 -10.61 -2.60
CA GLY A 104 -3.30 -9.81 -3.39
C GLY A 104 -2.64 -8.77 -4.28
N TYR A 105 -3.42 -8.31 -5.27
CA TYR A 105 -3.03 -7.21 -6.15
C TYR A 105 -3.40 -5.89 -5.50
N VAL A 106 -2.43 -4.98 -5.36
CA VAL A 106 -2.64 -3.71 -4.67
C VAL A 106 -2.19 -2.56 -5.57
N LYS A 107 -3.06 -1.56 -5.73
CA LYS A 107 -2.75 -0.25 -6.28
C LYS A 107 -2.28 0.63 -5.13
N ASN A 108 -1.01 1.05 -5.17
CA ASN A 108 -0.43 1.93 -4.16
C ASN A 108 -0.35 3.34 -4.70
N LEU A 109 -0.71 4.31 -3.87
CA LEU A 109 -0.56 5.74 -4.10
C LEU A 109 0.88 6.17 -3.77
N ARG A 110 1.46 7.00 -4.63
CA ARG A 110 2.77 7.63 -4.46
C ARG A 110 2.61 9.02 -3.87
N LYS A 111 3.68 9.58 -3.31
CA LYS A 111 3.69 10.97 -2.81
C LYS A 111 3.37 11.99 -3.90
N ASP A 112 3.79 11.73 -5.13
CA ASP A 112 3.60 12.60 -6.30
C ASP A 112 2.20 12.49 -6.94
N GLY A 113 1.27 11.81 -6.27
CA GLY A 113 -0.09 11.58 -6.75
C GLY A 113 -0.24 10.43 -7.75
N GLY A 114 0.86 9.96 -8.34
CA GLY A 114 0.85 8.79 -9.22
C GLY A 114 0.57 7.50 -8.47
N PHE A 115 0.54 6.38 -9.19
CA PHE A 115 0.32 5.08 -8.59
C PHE A 115 1.21 3.99 -9.16
N TYR A 116 1.29 2.85 -8.49
CA TYR A 116 1.89 1.63 -9.02
C TYR A 116 1.15 0.40 -8.52
N TRP A 117 1.13 -0.64 -9.36
CA TRP A 117 0.56 -1.93 -9.01
C TRP A 117 1.63 -2.89 -8.48
N VAL A 118 1.24 -3.72 -7.51
CA VAL A 118 2.06 -4.82 -7.00
C VAL A 118 1.25 -6.09 -6.84
N LEU A 119 1.92 -7.23 -6.93
CA LEU A 119 1.44 -8.46 -6.30
C LEU A 119 2.11 -8.56 -4.92
N ALA A 120 1.34 -8.32 -3.87
CA ALA A 120 1.80 -8.34 -2.50
C ALA A 120 1.64 -9.73 -1.87
N THR A 121 2.60 -10.09 -1.03
CA THR A 121 2.54 -11.20 -0.09
C THR A 121 2.81 -10.65 1.30
N VAL A 122 1.88 -10.85 2.23
CA VAL A 122 2.01 -10.37 3.61
C VAL A 122 2.05 -11.58 4.54
N ILE A 123 3.09 -11.63 5.38
CA ILE A 123 3.39 -12.76 6.26
C ILE A 123 3.44 -12.25 7.70
N PRO A 124 2.71 -12.88 8.64
CA PRO A 124 2.85 -12.57 10.06
C PRO A 124 4.19 -13.06 10.60
N ASN A 125 4.88 -12.19 11.31
CA ASN A 125 6.09 -12.51 12.05
C ASN A 125 5.69 -13.02 13.43
N VAL A 126 6.00 -14.27 13.75
CA VAL A 126 5.60 -14.91 15.02
C VAL A 126 6.80 -15.16 15.90
N ARG A 127 6.71 -14.77 17.18
CA ARG A 127 7.68 -15.13 18.24
C ARG A 127 6.92 -15.65 19.45
N ASN A 128 7.33 -16.80 19.97
CA ASN A 128 6.69 -17.44 21.14
C ASN A 128 5.17 -17.57 21.00
N GLY A 129 4.68 -17.94 19.80
CA GLY A 129 3.26 -18.08 19.50
C GLY A 129 2.47 -16.77 19.38
N LYS A 130 3.13 -15.60 19.45
CA LYS A 130 2.49 -14.29 19.31
C LYS A 130 2.96 -13.58 18.04
N ILE A 131 2.03 -12.93 17.35
CA ILE A 131 2.34 -12.06 16.20
C ILE A 131 3.06 -10.81 16.74
N THR A 132 4.27 -10.57 16.25
CA THR A 132 5.10 -9.41 16.59
C THR A 132 5.16 -8.37 15.48
N GLY A 133 4.42 -8.58 14.39
CA GLY A 133 4.32 -7.67 13.26
C GLY A 133 4.15 -8.42 11.95
N TYR A 134 4.30 -7.71 10.84
CA TYR A 134 4.10 -8.28 9.51
C TYR A 134 5.27 -7.94 8.60
N THR A 135 5.56 -8.82 7.66
CA THR A 135 6.50 -8.55 6.57
C THR A 135 5.76 -8.66 5.25
N SER A 136 5.85 -7.59 4.46
CA SER A 136 5.27 -7.50 3.12
C SER A 136 6.39 -7.59 2.10
N VAL A 137 6.28 -8.56 1.18
CA VAL A 137 7.13 -8.67 0.00
C VAL A 137 6.24 -8.46 -1.21
N ARG A 138 6.65 -7.57 -2.10
CA ARG A 138 5.90 -7.22 -3.31
C ARG A 138 6.77 -7.47 -4.51
N ARG A 139 6.17 -7.99 -5.56
CA ARG A 139 6.80 -8.28 -6.84
C ARG A 139 6.02 -7.66 -7.99
N LYS A 140 6.63 -7.65 -9.17
CA LYS A 140 6.00 -7.25 -10.42
C LYS A 140 4.68 -8.01 -10.62
N PRO A 141 3.54 -7.30 -10.76
CA PRO A 141 2.26 -7.94 -11.01
C PRO A 141 2.17 -8.41 -12.46
N ALA A 142 1.43 -9.48 -12.72
CA ALA A 142 1.11 -9.87 -14.09
C ALA A 142 0.12 -8.85 -14.69
N ARG A 143 0.45 -8.26 -15.86
CA ARG A 143 -0.37 -7.18 -16.43
C ARG A 143 -1.83 -7.60 -16.68
N ARG A 144 -2.04 -8.82 -17.19
CA ARG A 144 -3.38 -9.38 -17.39
C ARG A 144 -4.23 -9.38 -16.12
N LYS A 145 -3.62 -9.67 -14.97
CA LYS A 145 -4.31 -9.69 -13.67
C LYS A 145 -4.60 -8.29 -13.15
N VAL A 146 -3.72 -7.33 -13.40
CA VAL A 146 -4.00 -5.91 -13.10
C VAL A 146 -5.22 -5.42 -13.87
N GLU A 147 -5.32 -5.75 -15.16
CA GLU A 147 -6.47 -5.39 -16.00
C GLU A 147 -7.78 -6.04 -15.52
N GLU A 148 -7.72 -7.28 -15.02
CA GLU A 148 -8.86 -7.93 -14.35
C GLU A 148 -9.24 -7.14 -13.07
N CYS A 149 -8.27 -6.78 -12.23
CA CYS A 149 -8.51 -5.99 -11.01
C CYS A 149 -9.12 -4.62 -11.28
N ILE A 150 -8.66 -3.90 -12.31
CA ILE A 150 -9.20 -2.59 -12.70
C ILE A 150 -10.70 -2.66 -13.01
N LYS A 151 -11.16 -3.78 -13.59
CA LYS A 151 -12.58 -4.00 -13.90
C LYS A 151 -13.38 -4.41 -12.66
N THR A 152 -12.79 -5.22 -11.79
CA THR A 152 -13.51 -5.83 -10.65
C THR A 152 -13.54 -4.95 -9.41
N TYR A 153 -12.46 -4.23 -9.09
CA TYR A 153 -12.33 -3.49 -7.83
C TYR A 153 -13.41 -2.43 -7.60
N PRO A 154 -13.86 -1.67 -8.63
CA PRO A 154 -14.98 -0.74 -8.46
C PRO A 154 -16.30 -1.40 -8.01
N THR A 155 -16.47 -2.71 -8.22
CA THR A 155 -17.67 -3.47 -7.82
C THR A 155 -17.64 -3.93 -6.35
N LEU A 156 -16.56 -3.66 -5.61
CA LEU A 156 -16.31 -4.15 -4.25
C LEU A 156 -16.35 -3.03 -3.19
N PHE A 157 -16.96 -1.89 -3.52
CA PHE A 157 -17.18 -0.75 -2.62
C PHE A 157 -18.57 -0.76 -1.99
#